data_AF-A0AA43AM94-F1
#
_entry.id   AF-A0AA43AM94-F1
#
_cell.length_a   1.000
_cell.length_b   1.000
_cell.length_c   1.000
_cell.angle_alpha   90.00
_cell.angle_beta   90.00
_cell.angle_gamma   90.00
#
_symmetry.space_group_name_H-M   'P 1'
#
loop_
_entity.id
_entity.type
_entity.pdbx_description
1 polymer ?
#
loop_
_entity_poly.entity_id
_entity_poly.type
_entity_poly.pdbx_seq_one_letter_code
_entity_poly.pdbx_strand_id
1 'polypeptide(L)'
;MDAIEKRARKLLDTELRKLGLHEDAYHVGCGADLDRNDQAAINAIAAALTPPEGFVLVPVDLEQGLRMWQAGIKARNTGGTVEAIYAAMIAARPEVTP
;
A
#
# COMPACT_ATOMS: atom_id res chain seq x y z
N MET A 1 10.63 -2.90 16.81
CA MET A 1 9.41 -2.27 16.27
C MET A 1 9.06 -2.94 14.96
N ASP A 2 7.84 -3.44 14.83
CA ASP A 2 7.38 -4.10 13.60
C ASP A 2 7.14 -3.07 12.46
N ALA A 3 7.06 -3.53 11.21
CA ALA A 3 6.89 -2.64 10.05
C ALA A 3 5.54 -1.90 10.04
N ILE A 4 4.47 -2.54 10.53
CA ILE A 4 3.13 -1.98 10.70
C ILE A 4 3.15 -0.92 11.79
N GLU A 5 3.70 -1.19 12.98
CA GLU A 5 3.84 -0.19 14.04
C GLU A 5 4.67 1.02 13.57
N LYS A 6 5.79 0.79 12.89
CA LYS A 6 6.61 1.89 12.33
C LYS A 6 5.82 2.74 11.34
N ARG A 7 4.98 2.12 10.50
CA ARG A 7 4.10 2.83 9.56
C ARG A 7 2.96 3.56 10.27
N ALA A 8 2.37 2.97 11.31
CA ALA A 8 1.35 3.59 12.13
C ALA A 8 1.87 4.86 12.82
N ARG A 9 3.08 4.79 13.42
CA ARG A 9 3.75 5.96 14.03
C ARG A 9 3.99 7.08 13.04
N LYS A 10 4.45 6.76 11.83
CA LYS A 10 4.65 7.75 10.76
C LYS A 10 3.35 8.46 10.36
N LEU A 11 2.24 7.72 10.26
CA LEU A 11 0.94 8.30 9.93
C LEU A 11 0.45 9.22 11.04
N LEU A 12 0.54 8.79 12.30
CA LEU A 12 0.12 9.59 13.45
C LEU A 12 0.97 10.87 13.61
N ASP A 13 2.31 10.77 13.50
CA ASP A 13 3.23 11.93 13.48
C ASP A 13 2.83 12.94 12.41
N THR A 14 2.51 12.45 11.20
CA THR A 14 2.09 13.31 10.08
C THR A 14 0.81 14.08 10.40
N GLU A 15 -0.21 13.42 10.95
CA GLU A 15 -1.48 14.09 11.29
C GLU A 15 -1.33 15.05 12.47
N LEU A 16 -0.57 14.69 13.51
CA LEU A 16 -0.30 15.58 14.64
C LEU A 16 0.44 16.84 14.22
N ARG A 17 1.40 16.75 13.29
CA ARG A 17 2.07 17.92 12.70
C ARG A 17 1.10 18.84 11.96
N LYS A 18 0.13 18.30 11.23
CA LYS A 18 -0.89 19.10 10.52
C LYS A 18 -1.79 19.88 11.48
N LEU A 19 -2.01 19.33 12.68
CA LEU A 19 -2.79 19.97 13.74
C LEU A 19 -1.97 20.96 14.59
N GLY A 20 -0.66 21.10 14.33
CA GLY A 20 0.24 21.94 15.12
C GLY A 20 0.66 21.32 16.46
N LEU A 21 0.35 20.06 16.70
CA LEU A 21 0.67 19.31 17.93
C LEU A 21 2.10 18.73 17.82
N HIS A 22 3.10 19.62 17.76
CA HIS A 22 4.48 19.24 17.47
C HIS A 22 5.15 18.39 18.57
N GLU A 23 4.77 18.60 19.84
CA GLU A 23 5.28 17.81 20.97
C GLU A 23 4.76 16.36 20.90
N ASP A 24 3.46 16.19 20.71
CA ASP A 24 2.83 14.87 20.54
C ASP A 24 3.40 14.15 19.30
N ALA A 25 3.57 14.88 18.18
CA ALA A 25 4.16 14.35 16.97
C ALA A 25 5.59 13.83 17.20
N TYR A 26 6.40 14.59 17.94
CA TYR A 26 7.73 14.14 18.32
C TYR A 26 7.68 12.91 19.22
N HIS A 27 6.79 12.88 20.21
CA HIS A 27 6.63 11.78 21.14
C HIS A 27 6.30 10.46 20.44
N VAL A 28 5.33 10.46 19.52
CA VAL A 28 4.95 9.25 18.78
C VAL A 28 6.01 8.82 17.76
N GLY A 29 6.75 9.78 17.19
CA GLY A 29 7.72 9.59 16.12
C GLY A 29 9.15 9.26 16.57
N CYS A 30 9.54 9.58 17.80
CA CYS A 30 10.93 9.42 18.28
C CYS A 30 11.30 7.97 18.64
N GLY A 31 10.31 7.06 18.71
CA GLY A 31 10.52 5.65 19.02
C GLY A 31 10.69 5.35 20.50
N ALA A 32 10.40 6.30 21.38
CA ALA A 32 10.30 6.10 22.83
C ALA A 32 9.03 5.33 23.22
N ASP A 33 8.95 5.00 24.51
CA ASP A 33 7.76 4.41 25.12
C ASP A 33 6.57 5.35 24.98
N LEU A 34 5.43 4.78 24.57
CA LEU A 34 4.20 5.52 24.36
C LEU A 34 3.40 5.62 25.65
N ASP A 35 2.68 6.72 25.82
CA ASP A 35 1.64 6.76 26.85
C ASP A 35 0.45 5.87 26.44
N ARG A 36 -0.50 5.69 27.36
CA ARG A 36 -1.66 4.81 27.12
C ARG A 36 -2.51 5.24 25.92
N ASN A 37 -2.61 6.53 25.66
CA ASN A 37 -3.47 7.09 24.60
C ASN A 37 -2.77 6.94 23.26
N ASP A 38 -1.47 7.26 23.20
CA ASP A 38 -0.65 7.06 22.01
C ASP A 38 -0.59 5.58 21.63
N GLN A 39 -0.39 4.69 22.61
CA GLN A 39 -0.39 3.26 22.36
C GLN A 39 -1.74 2.78 21.79
N ALA A 40 -2.86 3.27 22.32
CA ALA A 40 -4.18 2.93 21.81
C ALA A 40 -4.39 3.44 20.37
N ALA A 41 -3.95 4.66 20.06
CA ALA A 41 -4.01 5.22 18.72
C ALA A 41 -3.16 4.42 17.72
N ILE A 42 -1.92 4.09 18.10
CA ILE A 42 -1.03 3.27 17.28
C ILE A 42 -1.61 1.88 17.03
N ASN A 43 -2.18 1.23 18.05
CA ASN A 43 -2.82 -0.07 17.91
C ASN A 43 -4.02 -0.02 16.95
N ALA A 44 -4.85 1.02 17.02
CA ALA A 44 -5.98 1.20 16.11
C ALA A 44 -5.53 1.38 14.65
N ILE A 45 -4.50 2.19 14.42
CA ILE A 45 -3.92 2.39 13.09
C ILE A 45 -3.28 1.09 12.60
N ALA A 46 -2.52 0.39 13.45
CA ALA A 46 -1.89 -0.88 13.10
C ALA A 46 -2.93 -1.94 12.70
N ALA A 47 -4.06 -2.02 13.41
CA ALA A 47 -5.17 -2.90 13.05
C ALA A 47 -5.77 -2.52 11.69
N ALA A 48 -5.93 -1.23 11.39
CA ALA A 48 -6.42 -0.77 10.08
C ALA A 48 -5.42 -1.02 8.93
N LEU A 49 -4.12 -1.03 9.24
CA LEU A 49 -3.05 -1.35 8.30
C LEU A 49 -2.85 -2.86 8.09
N THR A 50 -3.35 -3.67 9.02
CA THR A 50 -3.27 -5.13 8.95
C THR A 50 -4.49 -5.64 8.20
N PRO A 51 -4.34 -6.20 6.99
CA PRO A 51 -5.47 -6.81 6.31
C PRO A 51 -6.05 -7.96 7.17
N PRO A 52 -7.36 -8.25 7.05
CA PRO A 52 -7.98 -9.37 7.77
C PRO A 52 -7.24 -10.69 7.50
N GLU A 53 -7.37 -11.65 8.41
CA GLU A 53 -6.73 -12.96 8.27
C GLU A 53 -7.06 -13.61 6.91
N GLY A 54 -6.02 -14.08 6.21
CA GLY A 54 -6.14 -14.65 4.87
C GLY A 54 -6.10 -13.63 3.71
N PHE A 55 -6.02 -12.34 4.00
CA PHE A 55 -5.89 -11.27 2.99
C PHE A 55 -4.49 -10.65 3.01
N VAL A 56 -4.00 -10.26 1.84
CA VAL A 56 -2.72 -9.55 1.68
C VAL A 56 -2.97 -8.24 0.94
N LEU A 57 -2.39 -7.15 1.43
CA LEU A 57 -2.34 -5.89 0.69
C LEU A 57 -1.38 -6.04 -0.48
N VAL A 58 -1.92 -6.11 -1.69
CA VAL A 58 -1.13 -6.07 -2.93
C VAL A 58 -1.12 -4.61 -3.40
N PRO A 59 0.04 -3.92 -3.38
CA PRO A 59 0.12 -2.60 -3.99
C PRO A 59 -0.16 -2.74 -5.49
N VAL A 60 -1.25 -2.12 -5.94
CA VAL A 60 -1.61 -2.06 -7.36
C VAL A 60 -1.16 -0.71 -7.90
N ASP A 61 -0.17 -0.73 -8.80
CA ASP A 61 0.07 0.40 -9.68
C ASP A 61 -1.05 0.42 -10.73
N LEU A 62 -1.94 1.41 -10.62
CA LEU A 62 -3.09 1.54 -11.51
C LEU A 62 -2.68 1.84 -12.95
N GLU A 63 -1.55 2.50 -13.17
CA GLU A 63 -1.03 2.80 -14.50
C GLU A 63 -0.44 1.55 -15.16
N GLN A 64 0.31 0.75 -14.38
CA GLN A 64 0.76 -0.58 -14.81
C GLN A 64 -0.44 -1.48 -15.14
N GLY A 65 -1.42 -1.54 -14.24
CA GLY A 65 -2.64 -2.33 -14.42
C GLY A 65 -3.41 -1.93 -15.67
N LEU A 66 -3.52 -0.62 -15.95
CA LEU A 66 -4.18 -0.12 -17.16
C LEU A 66 -3.42 -0.51 -18.43
N ARG A 67 -2.09 -0.43 -18.44
CA ARG A 67 -1.25 -0.85 -19.59
C ARG A 67 -1.40 -2.34 -19.88
N MET A 68 -1.33 -3.17 -18.84
CA MET A 68 -1.56 -4.61 -18.96
C MET A 68 -2.96 -4.90 -19.50
N TRP A 69 -3.99 -4.25 -18.96
CA TRP A 69 -5.36 -4.38 -19.42
C TRP A 69 -5.53 -3.99 -20.90
N GLN A 70 -4.97 -2.84 -21.31
CA GLN A 70 -5.02 -2.38 -22.70
C GLN A 70 -4.37 -3.38 -23.67
N ALA A 71 -3.23 -3.97 -23.28
CA ALA A 71 -2.56 -5.01 -24.09
C ALA A 71 -3.45 -6.26 -24.24
N GLY A 72 -4.07 -6.72 -23.15
CA GLY A 72 -5.02 -7.83 -23.18
C GLY A 72 -6.25 -7.55 -24.04
N ILE A 73 -6.83 -6.34 -23.95
CA ILE A 73 -7.96 -5.93 -24.77
C ILE A 73 -7.60 -5.87 -26.25
N LYS A 74 -6.40 -5.38 -26.60
CA LYS A 74 -5.92 -5.39 -27.98
C LYS A 74 -5.84 -6.81 -28.53
N ALA A 75 -5.22 -7.74 -27.79
CA ALA A 75 -5.11 -9.14 -28.18
C ALA A 75 -6.49 -9.81 -28.34
N ARG A 76 -7.43 -9.52 -27.44
CA ARG A 76 -8.83 -9.98 -27.54
C ARG A 76 -9.52 -9.46 -28.80
N ASN A 77 -9.39 -8.17 -29.08
CA ASN A 77 -10.07 -7.53 -30.21
C ASN A 77 -9.51 -8.00 -31.56
N THR A 78 -8.30 -8.55 -31.60
CA THR A 78 -7.71 -9.21 -32.77
C THR A 78 -8.00 -10.72 -32.84
N GLY A 79 -8.89 -11.25 -31.98
CA GLY A 79 -9.29 -12.65 -31.98
C GLY A 79 -8.34 -13.60 -31.24
N GLY A 80 -7.51 -13.09 -30.34
CA GLY A 80 -6.58 -13.90 -29.55
C GLY A 80 -7.28 -14.85 -28.57
N THR A 81 -6.66 -16.00 -28.31
CA THR A 81 -7.12 -16.95 -27.28
C THR A 81 -6.92 -16.37 -25.87
N VAL A 82 -7.48 -17.04 -24.85
CA VAL A 82 -7.27 -16.65 -23.45
C VAL A 82 -5.78 -16.63 -23.09
N GLU A 83 -5.01 -17.60 -23.59
CA GLU A 83 -3.56 -17.69 -23.40
C GLU A 83 -2.84 -16.52 -24.08
N ALA A 84 -3.26 -16.14 -25.29
CA ALA A 84 -2.68 -15.00 -26.01
C ALA A 84 -2.99 -13.66 -25.32
N ILE A 85 -4.21 -13.51 -24.79
CA ILE A 85 -4.61 -12.34 -23.99
C ILE A 85 -3.75 -12.26 -22.73
N TYR A 86 -3.62 -13.37 -21.98
CA TYR A 86 -2.82 -13.41 -20.77
C TYR A 86 -1.34 -13.13 -21.07
N ALA A 87 -0.78 -13.74 -22.11
CA ALA A 87 0.60 -13.49 -22.53
C ALA A 87 0.83 -12.00 -22.87
N ALA A 88 -0.12 -11.34 -23.55
CA ALA A 88 -0.04 -9.92 -23.84
C ALA A 88 -0.08 -9.05 -22.57
N MET A 89 -0.92 -9.39 -21.59
CA MET A 89 -0.95 -8.70 -20.29
C MET A 89 0.37 -8.86 -19.53
N ILE A 90 0.98 -10.04 -19.53
CA ILE A 90 2.27 -10.30 -18.88
C ILE A 90 3.41 -9.57 -19.60
N ALA A 91 3.45 -9.58 -20.93
CA ALA A 91 4.46 -8.89 -21.71
C ALA A 91 4.44 -7.36 -21.53
N ALA A 92 3.28 -6.79 -21.18
CA ALA A 92 3.12 -5.38 -20.89
C ALA A 92 3.55 -4.98 -19.46
N ARG A 93 4.07 -5.92 -18.67
CA ARG A 93 4.61 -5.61 -17.34
C ARG A 93 5.93 -4.84 -17.47
N PRO A 94 6.14 -3.74 -16.73
CA PRO A 94 7.38 -3.00 -16.69
C PRO A 94 8.59 -3.84 -16.29
N GLU A 95 8.42 -4.95 -15.56
CA GLU A 95 9.54 -5.85 -15.24
C GLU A 95 9.99 -6.72 -16.43
N VAL A 96 9.19 -6.78 -17.51
CA VAL A 96 9.41 -7.61 -18.70
C VAL A 96 9.89 -6.78 -19.89
N THR A 97 9.49 -5.51 -19.97
CA THR A 97 10.01 -4.56 -20.97
C THR A 97 11.32 -3.91 -20.49
N PRO A 98 12.39 -3.87 -21.32
CA PRO A 98 13.65 -3.20 -20.99
C PRO A 98 13.51 -1.69 -20.72
#